data_AF-A0AAW3FD64-F1
#
_entry.id   AF-A0AAW3FD64-F1
#
_cell.length_a   1.000
_cell.length_b   1.000
_cell.length_c   1.000
_cell.angle_alpha   90.00
_cell.angle_beta   90.00
_cell.angle_gamma   90.00
#
_symmetry.space_group_name_H-M   'P 1'
#
loop_
_entity.id
_entity.type
_entity.pdbx_description
1 polymer ?
#
loop_
_entity_poly.entity_id
_entity_poly.type
_entity_poly.pdbx_seq_one_letter_code
_entity_poly.pdbx_strand_id
1 'polypeptide(L)'
;MNFPLIIFLIMFISSCNAQKIKQNDIHNTNKYSFIDNKKIKFKILKIADESTFPITDIGYRVIIDLDSKENRILEGVKKEEWIQMLRNNKKDYAANILLYYLYKREAAVLLVHIGIREWRISMKDDDISYWKQTLK
;
A
#
# COMPACT_ATOMS: atom_id res chain seq x y z
N MET A 1 20.08 -65.37 -15.68
CA MET A 1 21.34 -64.60 -15.69
C MET A 1 21.00 -63.12 -15.64
N ASN A 2 21.78 -62.39 -14.85
CA ASN A 2 21.44 -61.13 -14.21
C ASN A 2 21.13 -59.96 -15.17
N PHE A 3 20.06 -59.22 -14.86
CA PHE A 3 19.84 -57.85 -15.33
C PHE A 3 20.87 -56.91 -14.68
N PRO A 4 21.38 -55.89 -15.38
CA PRO A 4 21.82 -54.68 -14.73
C PRO A 4 20.73 -53.60 -14.89
N LEU A 5 20.14 -53.26 -13.75
CA LEU A 5 19.44 -51.99 -13.54
C LEU A 5 20.41 -50.83 -13.81
N ILE A 6 20.00 -49.87 -14.64
CA ILE A 6 20.57 -48.52 -14.62
C ILE A 6 19.44 -47.57 -14.23
N ILE A 7 19.39 -47.28 -12.93
CA ILE A 7 18.54 -46.25 -12.34
C ILE A 7 19.20 -44.90 -12.67
N PHE A 8 18.63 -44.14 -13.59
CA PHE A 8 19.03 -42.75 -13.82
C PHE A 8 18.46 -41.88 -12.69
N LEU A 9 19.29 -41.62 -11.67
CA LEU A 9 18.99 -40.72 -10.57
C LEU A 9 19.27 -39.28 -11.03
N ILE A 10 18.29 -38.60 -11.63
CA ILE A 10 18.40 -37.17 -11.93
C ILE A 10 18.08 -36.40 -10.65
N MET A 11 19.12 -35.86 -10.03
CA MET A 11 19.03 -34.99 -8.85
C MET A 11 18.19 -33.75 -9.19
N PHE A 12 17.03 -33.62 -8.56
CA PHE A 12 16.34 -32.34 -8.45
C PHE A 12 17.18 -31.41 -7.57
N ILE A 13 17.90 -30.47 -8.19
CA ILE A 13 18.47 -29.34 -7.45
C ILE A 13 17.30 -28.43 -7.10
N SER A 14 16.61 -28.75 -6.01
CA SER A 14 15.73 -27.81 -5.32
C SER A 14 16.62 -26.76 -4.67
N SER A 15 17.07 -25.80 -5.47
CA SER A 15 17.64 -24.55 -5.00
C SER A 15 16.55 -23.80 -4.24
N CYS A 16 16.36 -24.15 -2.97
CA CYS A 16 15.77 -23.26 -2.00
C CYS A 16 16.71 -22.06 -1.87
N ASN A 17 16.51 -21.05 -2.72
CA ASN A 17 16.84 -19.69 -2.34
C ASN A 17 15.88 -19.32 -1.21
N ALA A 18 16.18 -19.81 -0.01
CA ALA A 18 15.69 -19.22 1.21
C ALA A 18 16.26 -17.80 1.22
N GLN A 19 15.52 -16.87 0.61
CA GLN A 19 15.69 -15.45 0.87
C GLN A 19 15.67 -15.35 2.38
N LYS A 20 16.82 -14.99 2.96
CA LYS A 20 16.91 -14.49 4.32
C LYS A 20 15.99 -13.27 4.34
N ILE A 21 14.72 -13.49 4.70
CA ILE A 21 13.82 -12.43 5.13
C ILE A 21 14.56 -11.80 6.29
N LYS A 22 15.10 -10.60 6.05
CA LYS A 22 15.85 -9.85 7.06
C LYS A 22 14.94 -9.78 8.27
N GLN A 23 15.46 -10.24 9.41
CA GLN A 23 14.80 -10.27 10.71
C GLN A 23 14.26 -8.89 11.16
N ASN A 24 14.61 -7.81 10.46
CA ASN A 24 14.01 -6.48 10.56
C ASN A 24 12.50 -6.42 10.27
N ASP A 25 11.94 -7.34 9.49
CA ASP A 25 10.50 -7.33 9.19
C ASP A 25 9.63 -7.64 10.41
N ILE A 26 10.11 -8.46 11.34
CA ILE A 26 9.32 -8.94 12.48
C ILE A 26 9.14 -7.83 13.53
N HIS A 27 10.16 -7.01 13.78
CA HIS A 27 10.09 -5.96 14.81
C HIS A 27 9.29 -4.72 14.37
N ASN A 28 9.10 -4.51 13.07
CA ASN A 28 8.31 -3.39 12.52
C ASN A 28 6.83 -3.74 12.31
N THR A 29 6.44 -5.02 12.47
CA THR A 29 5.05 -5.46 12.22
C THR A 29 4.01 -4.81 13.13
N ASN A 30 4.36 -4.49 14.37
CA ASN A 30 3.41 -3.93 15.33
C ASN A 30 3.21 -2.42 15.16
N LYS A 31 4.25 -1.69 14.72
CA LYS A 31 4.21 -0.22 14.54
C LYS A 31 3.13 0.20 13.54
N TYR A 32 2.99 -0.56 12.44
CA TYR A 32 2.04 -0.28 11.36
C TYR A 32 0.87 -1.27 11.32
N SER A 33 0.46 -1.81 12.47
CA SER A 33 -0.61 -2.82 12.58
C SER A 33 -2.02 -2.26 12.30
N PHE A 34 -2.18 -0.93 12.37
CA PHE A 34 -3.39 -0.21 11.98
C PHE A 34 -3.49 0.00 10.46
N ILE A 35 -2.35 -0.02 9.75
CA ILE A 35 -2.30 0.02 8.29
C ILE A 35 -2.57 -1.39 7.76
N ASP A 36 -3.85 -1.70 7.60
CA ASP A 36 -4.36 -2.99 7.14
C ASP A 36 -5.58 -2.76 6.23
N ASN A 37 -5.56 -3.39 5.05
CA ASN A 37 -6.64 -3.29 4.06
C ASN A 37 -8.02 -3.70 4.62
N LYS A 38 -8.06 -4.56 5.64
CA LYS A 38 -9.30 -5.00 6.29
C LYS A 38 -9.81 -4.02 7.35
N LYS A 39 -8.95 -3.11 7.84
CA LYS A 39 -9.27 -2.21 8.96
C LYS A 39 -9.46 -0.77 8.54
N ILE A 40 -8.87 -0.37 7.41
CA ILE A 40 -8.95 1.02 6.94
C ILE A 40 -10.40 1.44 6.72
N LYS A 41 -10.78 2.57 7.31
CA LYS A 41 -12.08 3.21 7.14
C LYS A 41 -11.84 4.64 6.68
N PHE A 42 -12.52 5.06 5.61
CA PHE A 42 -12.36 6.38 5.05
C PHE A 42 -13.64 6.83 4.35
N LYS A 43 -13.73 8.11 4.08
CA LYS A 43 -14.76 8.72 3.22
C LYS A 43 -14.05 9.48 2.10
N ILE A 44 -14.69 9.57 0.95
CA ILE A 44 -14.28 10.52 -0.10
C ILE A 44 -15.33 11.62 -0.12
N LEU A 45 -14.91 12.84 0.18
CA LEU A 45 -15.80 14.01 0.20
C LEU A 45 -15.39 15.00 -0.86
N LYS A 46 -16.38 15.62 -1.48
CA LYS A 46 -16.22 16.81 -2.31
C LYS A 46 -15.96 18.01 -1.41
N ILE A 47 -14.88 18.75 -1.64
CA ILE A 47 -14.45 19.88 -0.82
C ILE A 47 -14.57 21.16 -1.65
N ALA A 48 -14.99 22.24 -0.98
CA ALA A 48 -15.05 23.56 -1.58
C ALA A 48 -14.03 24.51 -0.93
N ASP A 49 -13.59 25.51 -1.68
CA ASP A 49 -12.90 26.68 -1.16
C ASP A 49 -13.93 27.75 -0.78
N GLU A 50 -14.04 27.99 0.52
CA GLU A 50 -14.95 28.98 1.11
C GLU A 50 -14.27 30.34 1.32
N SER A 51 -12.98 30.47 1.01
CA SER A 51 -12.23 31.72 1.18
C SER A 51 -12.52 32.76 0.08
N THR A 52 -13.21 32.36 -0.99
CA THR A 52 -13.54 33.19 -2.15
C THR A 52 -15.04 33.13 -2.49
N PHE A 53 -15.56 34.18 -3.14
CA PHE A 53 -16.94 34.21 -3.67
C PHE A 53 -16.90 34.39 -5.20
N PRO A 54 -17.60 33.53 -5.98
CA PRO A 54 -18.44 32.42 -5.52
C PRO A 54 -17.62 31.30 -4.89
N ILE A 55 -18.23 30.54 -3.97
CA ILE A 55 -17.63 29.32 -3.41
C ILE A 55 -17.31 28.39 -4.58
N THR A 56 -16.06 27.94 -4.67
CA THR A 56 -15.60 27.08 -5.76
C THR A 56 -15.32 25.67 -5.28
N ASP A 57 -15.70 24.68 -6.09
CA ASP A 57 -15.31 23.29 -5.89
C ASP A 57 -13.82 23.12 -6.16
N ILE A 58 -13.09 22.53 -5.20
CA ILE A 58 -11.64 22.27 -5.32
C ILE A 58 -11.32 20.77 -5.44
N GLY A 59 -12.35 19.94 -5.61
CA GLY A 59 -12.25 18.53 -5.91
C GLY A 59 -12.52 17.61 -4.72
N TYR A 60 -12.13 16.34 -4.85
CA TYR A 60 -12.44 15.30 -3.88
C TYR A 60 -11.23 14.97 -3.02
N ARG A 61 -11.46 14.74 -1.73
CA ARG A 61 -10.42 14.36 -0.77
C ARG A 61 -10.81 13.13 0.01
N VAL A 62 -9.81 12.30 0.31
CA VAL A 62 -9.94 11.23 1.29
C VAL A 62 -9.95 11.85 2.67
N ILE A 63 -10.90 11.45 3.51
CA ILE A 63 -11.03 11.81 4.92
C ILE A 63 -10.93 10.54 5.74
N ILE A 64 -10.03 10.55 6.73
CA ILE A 64 -9.77 9.44 7.65
C ILE A 64 -9.81 10.01 9.06
N ASP A 65 -10.47 9.29 9.96
CA ASP A 65 -10.42 9.56 11.39
C ASP A 65 -9.25 8.77 11.97
N LEU A 66 -8.19 9.48 12.38
CA LEU A 66 -6.96 8.92 12.93
C LEU A 66 -6.78 9.44 14.34
N ASP A 67 -6.44 8.56 15.27
CA ASP A 67 -6.10 8.99 16.62
C ASP A 67 -4.75 9.73 16.66
N SER A 68 -4.46 10.42 17.77
CA SER A 68 -3.22 11.19 17.90
C SER A 68 -1.96 10.32 17.82
N LYS A 69 -2.04 9.04 18.20
CA LYS A 69 -0.91 8.11 18.15
C LYS A 69 -0.66 7.66 16.71
N GLU A 70 -1.71 7.33 15.96
CA GLU A 70 -1.64 6.98 14.55
C GLU A 70 -1.07 8.13 13.73
N ASN A 71 -1.57 9.35 13.93
CA ASN A 71 -1.04 10.55 13.28
C ASN A 71 0.47 10.72 13.51
N ARG A 72 0.91 10.64 14.77
CA ARG A 72 2.32 10.74 15.13
C ARG A 72 3.17 9.64 14.51
N ILE A 73 2.63 8.43 14.37
CA ILE A 73 3.32 7.33 13.68
C ILE A 73 3.50 7.65 12.20
N LEU A 74 2.45 8.16 11.53
CA LEU A 74 2.44 8.46 10.10
C LEU A 74 3.43 9.58 9.73
N GLU A 75 3.57 10.61 10.57
CA GLU A 75 4.54 11.70 10.40
C GLU A 75 6.00 11.19 10.32
N GLY A 76 6.28 10.06 10.99
CA GLY A 76 7.61 9.47 11.06
C GLY A 76 7.88 8.38 10.03
N VAL A 77 6.97 8.10 9.09
CA VAL A 77 7.14 7.03 8.09
C VAL A 77 8.02 7.50 6.95
N LYS A 78 9.12 6.79 6.71
CA LYS A 78 10.03 7.10 5.60
C LYS A 78 9.45 6.66 4.26
N LYS A 79 9.92 7.29 3.18
CA LYS A 79 9.57 6.94 1.80
C LYS A 79 9.69 5.43 1.53
N GLU A 80 10.80 4.80 1.91
CA GLU A 80 11.03 3.39 1.63
C GLU A 80 10.02 2.49 2.34
N GLU A 81 9.61 2.86 3.56
CA GLU A 81 8.59 2.14 4.33
C GLU A 81 7.21 2.28 3.67
N TRP A 82 6.86 3.47 3.18
CA TRP A 82 5.66 3.66 2.37
C TRP A 82 5.66 2.78 1.11
N ILE A 83 6.76 2.78 0.35
CA ILE A 83 6.87 1.97 -0.85
C ILE A 83 6.81 0.46 -0.53
N GLN A 84 7.38 0.03 0.60
CA GLN A 84 7.26 -1.36 1.06
C GLN A 84 5.80 -1.72 1.38
N MET A 85 5.06 -0.83 2.05
CA MET A 85 3.64 -1.06 2.35
C MET A 85 2.78 -1.09 1.09
N LEU A 86 3.03 -0.22 0.12
CA LEU A 86 2.33 -0.22 -1.18
C LEU A 86 2.57 -1.51 -2.00
N ARG A 87 3.69 -2.20 -1.77
CA ARG A 87 3.99 -3.49 -2.41
C ARG A 87 3.43 -4.69 -1.64
N ASN A 88 3.01 -4.50 -0.39
CA ASN A 88 2.50 -5.56 0.47
C ASN A 88 0.98 -5.75 0.25
N ASN A 89 0.55 -6.92 -0.23
CA ASN A 89 -0.85 -7.21 -0.53
C ASN A 89 -1.83 -7.18 0.68
N LYS A 90 -1.34 -7.09 1.92
CA LYS A 90 -2.18 -6.90 3.12
C LYS A 90 -2.35 -5.43 3.50
N LYS A 91 -1.50 -4.54 2.97
CA LYS A 91 -1.41 -3.13 3.37
C LYS A 91 -1.52 -2.14 2.22
N ASP A 92 -1.34 -2.59 0.99
CA ASP A 92 -1.18 -1.74 -0.19
C ASP A 92 -2.28 -0.71 -0.36
N TYR A 93 -3.54 -1.13 -0.31
CA TYR A 93 -4.68 -0.25 -0.47
C TYR A 93 -4.81 0.73 0.71
N ALA A 94 -4.71 0.24 1.95
CA ALA A 94 -4.74 1.09 3.14
C ALA A 94 -3.63 2.13 3.12
N ALA A 95 -2.42 1.74 2.72
CA ALA A 95 -1.30 2.65 2.56
C ALA A 95 -1.57 3.69 1.47
N ASN A 96 -2.15 3.31 0.33
CA ASN A 96 -2.53 4.25 -0.72
C ASN A 96 -3.55 5.27 -0.21
N ILE A 97 -4.62 4.81 0.45
CA ILE A 97 -5.67 5.66 1.03
C ILE A 97 -5.09 6.66 2.04
N LEU A 98 -4.18 6.21 2.91
CA LEU A 98 -3.48 7.09 3.85
C LEU A 98 -2.62 8.13 3.14
N LEU A 99 -1.92 7.77 2.06
CA LEU A 99 -1.13 8.73 1.28
C LEU A 99 -2.00 9.76 0.57
N TYR A 100 -3.16 9.37 0.04
CA TYR A 100 -4.15 10.30 -0.50
C TYR A 100 -4.62 11.32 0.56
N TYR A 101 -4.88 10.85 1.78
CA TYR A 101 -5.24 11.70 2.92
C TYR A 101 -4.10 12.65 3.31
N LEU A 102 -2.90 12.12 3.59
CA LEU A 102 -1.76 12.90 4.08
C LEU A 102 -1.29 13.96 3.08
N TYR A 103 -1.29 13.64 1.78
CA TYR A 103 -0.84 14.55 0.72
C TYR A 103 -1.99 15.35 0.10
N LYS A 104 -3.21 15.23 0.63
CA LYS A 104 -4.42 15.90 0.10
C LYS A 104 -4.58 15.73 -1.41
N ARG A 105 -4.26 14.53 -1.94
CA ARG A 105 -4.31 14.24 -3.37
C ARG A 105 -5.76 14.19 -3.85
N GLU A 106 -5.99 14.64 -5.08
CA GLU A 106 -7.30 14.57 -5.74
C GLU A 106 -7.81 13.12 -5.81
N ALA A 107 -8.95 12.87 -5.18
CA ALA A 107 -9.48 11.53 -4.91
C ALA A 107 -10.66 11.12 -5.81
N ALA A 108 -11.07 11.95 -6.78
CA ALA A 108 -12.19 11.62 -7.67
C ALA A 108 -12.03 10.26 -8.34
N VAL A 109 -10.80 9.92 -8.73
CA VAL A 109 -10.46 8.65 -9.38
C VAL A 109 -10.75 7.43 -8.49
N LEU A 110 -10.65 7.58 -7.17
CA LEU A 110 -10.96 6.51 -6.23
C LEU A 110 -12.47 6.24 -6.16
N LEU A 111 -13.35 7.16 -6.57
CA LEU A 111 -14.80 6.93 -6.61
C LEU A 111 -15.20 5.86 -7.63
N VAL A 112 -14.43 5.74 -8.72
CA VAL A 112 -14.63 4.73 -9.77
C VAL A 112 -13.97 3.40 -9.40
N HIS A 113 -12.92 3.46 -8.56
CA HIS A 113 -12.09 2.33 -8.18
C HIS A 113 -12.04 2.12 -6.65
N ILE A 114 -13.20 2.25 -5.98
CA ILE A 114 -13.30 2.17 -4.50
C ILE A 114 -12.85 0.80 -3.97
N GLY A 115 -13.04 -0.27 -4.72
CA GLY A 115 -12.67 -1.60 -4.24
C GLY A 115 -11.18 -1.90 -4.40
N ILE A 116 -10.62 -2.62 -3.42
CA ILE A 116 -9.21 -3.04 -3.40
C ILE A 116 -8.83 -3.77 -4.70
N ARG A 117 -9.73 -4.63 -5.20
CA ARG A 117 -9.47 -5.44 -6.40
C ARG A 117 -9.43 -4.55 -7.64
N GLU A 118 -10.42 -3.68 -7.77
CA GLU A 118 -10.61 -2.77 -8.89
C GLU A 118 -9.42 -1.81 -8.99
N TRP A 119 -9.03 -1.19 -7.87
CA TRP A 119 -7.84 -0.35 -7.79
C TRP A 119 -6.56 -1.11 -8.15
N ARG A 120 -6.37 -2.33 -7.66
CA ARG A 120 -5.19 -3.15 -7.96
C ARG A 120 -5.00 -3.42 -9.45
N ILE A 121 -6.09 -3.66 -10.16
CA ILE A 121 -6.06 -4.01 -11.59
C ILE A 121 -5.86 -2.76 -12.46
N SER A 122 -6.44 -1.64 -12.06
CA SER A 122 -6.55 -0.45 -12.92
C SER A 122 -5.53 0.65 -12.62
N MET A 123 -5.09 0.79 -11.37
CA MET A 123 -4.44 2.02 -10.89
C MET A 123 -3.22 1.84 -10.03
N LYS A 124 -3.03 0.66 -9.41
CA LYS A 124 -2.01 0.47 -8.38
C LYS A 124 -0.61 0.83 -8.86
N ASP A 125 -0.23 0.44 -10.07
CA ASP A 125 1.10 0.70 -10.59
C ASP A 125 1.33 2.19 -10.88
N ASP A 126 0.30 2.89 -11.35
CA ASP A 126 0.33 4.34 -11.58
C ASP A 126 0.45 5.10 -10.25
N ASP A 127 -0.34 4.72 -9.24
CA ASP A 127 -0.26 5.30 -7.91
C ASP A 127 1.11 5.06 -7.26
N ILE A 128 1.63 3.83 -7.34
CA ILE A 128 2.99 3.54 -6.84
C ILE A 128 4.03 4.41 -7.55
N SER A 129 3.88 4.63 -8.85
CA SER A 129 4.79 5.47 -9.64
C SER A 129 4.70 6.94 -9.22
N TYR A 130 3.49 7.46 -9.05
CA TYR A 130 3.24 8.80 -8.51
C TYR A 130 3.88 8.98 -7.13
N TRP A 131 3.68 8.02 -6.21
CA TRP A 131 4.23 8.12 -4.85
C TRP A 131 5.75 8.02 -4.81
N LYS A 132 6.37 7.21 -5.67
CA LYS A 132 7.84 7.18 -5.77
C LYS A 132 8.43 8.55 -6.14
N GLN A 133 7.71 9.35 -6.92
CA GLN A 133 8.14 10.69 -7.33
C GLN A 133 7.79 11.76 -6.28
N THR A 134 6.67 11.60 -5.59
CA THR A 134 6.11 12.62 -4.67
C THR A 134 6.66 12.51 -3.24
N LEU A 135 6.88 11.29 -2.75
CA LEU A 135 7.44 11.07 -1.42
C LEU A 135 8.89 11.57 -1.39
N LYS A 136 9.20 12.40 -0.39
CA LYS A 136 10.54 12.93 -0.11
C LYS A 136 11.33 11.97 0.76
#